data_AF-A0A3N4RNT1-F1
#
_entry.id   AF-A0A3N4RNT1-F1
#
_cell.length_a   1.000
_cell.length_b   1.000
_cell.length_c   1.000
_cell.angle_alpha   90.00
_cell.angle_beta   90.00
_cell.angle_gamma   90.00
#
_symmetry.space_group_name_H-M   'P 1'
#
loop_
_entity.id
_entity.type
_entity.pdbx_description
1 polymer ?
#
loop_
_entity_poly.entity_id
_entity_poly.type
_entity_poly.pdbx_seq_one_letter_code
_entity_poly.pdbx_strand_id
1 'polypeptide(L)'
;MASRDLLNRLPAPVRWLALPAALLGCTAWMVTAWGGDPDVPAPSQDAETARYCAALHAALPAEVLGHPRRDPSPASPYTAAWGSSPRTVMTCGADRPDLLNDTDRKGPCVDEVGWGLTEDGAGGYRFATGMRKAYVVVEVPAGAYPNYADPLGSFSDAIRAAVPRIDGTADSDCLDDAS
;
A
#
# COMPACT_ATOMS: atom_id res chain seq x y z
N MET A 1 -7.31 -15.56 -42.21
CA MET A 1 -8.19 -16.04 -43.31
C MET A 1 -9.21 -17.09 -42.82
N ALA A 2 -8.86 -17.94 -41.85
CA ALA A 2 -9.74 -18.99 -41.31
C ALA A 2 -11.03 -18.52 -40.61
N SER A 3 -11.06 -17.34 -39.97
CA SER A 3 -12.24 -16.88 -39.22
C SER A 3 -13.41 -16.41 -40.10
N ARG A 4 -13.14 -16.02 -41.36
CA ARG A 4 -14.17 -15.56 -42.30
C ARG A 4 -15.00 -16.71 -42.86
N ASP A 5 -14.37 -17.87 -43.10
CA ASP A 5 -15.05 -19.07 -43.62
C ASP A 5 -15.96 -19.74 -42.57
N LEU A 6 -15.59 -19.65 -41.29
CA LEU A 6 -16.41 -20.17 -40.19
C LEU A 6 -17.69 -19.35 -39.98
N LEU A 7 -17.62 -18.03 -40.08
CA LEU A 7 -18.78 -17.13 -39.97
C LEU A 7 -19.77 -17.32 -41.13
N ASN A 8 -19.27 -17.69 -42.32
CA ASN A 8 -20.09 -17.97 -43.50
C ASN A 8 -20.80 -19.34 -43.47
N ARG A 9 -20.51 -20.22 -42.50
CA ARG A 9 -21.26 -21.48 -42.32
C ARG A 9 -22.45 -21.36 -41.37
N LEU A 10 -22.63 -20.21 -40.72
CA LEU A 10 -23.74 -19.99 -39.78
C LEU A 10 -24.98 -19.45 -40.52
N PRO A 11 -26.20 -19.87 -40.11
CA PRO A 11 -27.45 -19.40 -40.71
C PRO A 11 -27.59 -17.88 -40.56
N ALA A 12 -28.21 -17.23 -41.57
CA ALA A 12 -28.33 -15.78 -41.68
C ALA A 12 -28.66 -15.01 -40.38
N PRO A 13 -29.62 -15.42 -39.52
CA PRO A 13 -29.93 -14.69 -38.28
C PRO A 13 -28.77 -14.68 -37.26
N VAL A 14 -27.90 -15.68 -37.26
CA VAL A 14 -26.75 -15.78 -36.34
C VAL A 14 -25.63 -14.82 -36.75
N ARG A 15 -25.55 -14.47 -38.04
CA ARG A 15 -24.55 -13.52 -38.56
C ARG A 15 -24.82 -12.08 -38.10
N TRP A 16 -26.08 -11.70 -37.93
CA TRP A 16 -26.47 -10.37 -37.45
C TRP A 16 -26.20 -10.16 -35.94
N LEU A 17 -26.11 -11.25 -35.16
CA LEU A 17 -25.82 -11.21 -33.73
C LEU A 17 -24.31 -11.27 -33.40
N ALA A 18 -23.46 -11.61 -34.36
CA ALA A 18 -22.01 -11.73 -34.15
C ALA A 18 -21.32 -10.38 -33.84
N LEU A 19 -21.77 -9.29 -34.47
CA LEU A 19 -21.26 -7.94 -34.24
C LEU A 19 -21.58 -7.39 -32.84
N PRO A 20 -22.85 -7.41 -32.35
CA PRO A 20 -23.14 -6.97 -30.99
C PRO A 20 -22.52 -7.87 -29.92
N ALA A 21 -22.44 -9.19 -30.15
CA ALA A 21 -21.76 -10.10 -29.23
C ALA A 21 -20.25 -9.83 -29.14
N ALA A 22 -19.57 -9.55 -30.26
CA ALA A 22 -18.16 -9.19 -30.26
C ALA A 22 -17.91 -7.84 -29.55
N LEU A 23 -18.77 -6.84 -29.76
CA LEU A 23 -18.69 -5.54 -29.08
C LEU A 23 -18.92 -5.66 -27.57
N LEU A 24 -19.89 -6.46 -27.13
CA LEU A 24 -20.12 -6.76 -25.71
C LEU A 24 -18.93 -7.51 -25.09
N GLY A 25 -18.30 -8.42 -25.84
CA GLY A 25 -17.08 -9.12 -25.41
C GLY A 25 -15.89 -8.16 -25.22
N CYS A 26 -15.64 -7.26 -26.18
CA CYS A 26 -14.54 -6.31 -26.10
C CYS A 26 -14.72 -5.28 -24.97
N THR A 27 -15.95 -4.81 -24.73
CA THR A 27 -16.25 -3.85 -23.66
C THR A 27 -16.10 -4.49 -22.28
N ALA A 28 -16.58 -5.71 -22.08
CA ALA A 28 -16.34 -6.45 -20.84
C ALA A 28 -14.85 -6.66 -20.55
N TRP A 29 -14.05 -6.99 -21.58
CA TRP A 29 -12.61 -7.22 -21.43
C TRP A 29 -11.84 -5.93 -21.07
N MET A 30 -12.18 -4.80 -21.67
CA MET A 30 -11.56 -3.51 -21.34
C MET A 30 -11.88 -3.06 -19.91
N VAL A 31 -13.10 -3.27 -19.43
CA VAL A 31 -13.49 -2.92 -18.06
C VAL A 31 -12.72 -3.74 -17.02
N THR A 32 -12.44 -5.02 -17.30
CA THR A 32 -11.66 -5.87 -16.39
C THR A 32 -10.16 -5.60 -16.43
N ALA A 33 -9.61 -5.18 -17.58
CA ALA A 33 -8.17 -4.97 -17.74
C ALA A 33 -7.66 -3.65 -17.13
N TRP A 34 -8.54 -2.66 -16.91
CA TRP A 34 -8.13 -1.32 -16.48
C TRP A 34 -8.34 -1.05 -14.98
N GLY A 35 -8.98 -1.96 -14.25
CA GLY A 35 -9.39 -1.76 -12.85
C GLY A 35 -8.49 -2.41 -11.80
N GLY A 36 -7.34 -2.97 -12.18
CA GLY A 36 -6.44 -3.65 -11.25
C GLY A 36 -5.55 -2.68 -10.48
N ASP A 37 -5.50 -2.84 -9.16
CA ASP A 37 -4.49 -2.20 -8.31
C ASP A 37 -3.08 -2.67 -8.72
N PRO A 38 -2.07 -1.77 -8.90
CA PRO A 38 -0.70 -2.19 -9.20
C PRO A 38 -0.14 -3.17 -8.16
N ASP A 39 0.69 -4.11 -8.61
CA ASP A 39 1.38 -5.05 -7.72
C ASP A 39 2.32 -4.30 -6.74
N VAL A 40 2.41 -4.82 -5.52
CA VAL A 40 3.33 -4.36 -4.48
C VAL A 40 4.23 -5.54 -4.11
N PRO A 41 5.43 -5.65 -4.69
CA PRO A 41 6.33 -6.76 -4.40
C PRO A 41 6.78 -6.72 -2.93
N ALA A 42 6.94 -7.89 -2.34
CA ALA A 42 7.47 -8.02 -1.00
C ALA A 42 8.93 -7.53 -0.94
N PRO A 43 9.33 -6.78 0.10
CA PRO A 43 10.74 -6.46 0.32
C PRO A 43 11.56 -7.73 0.63
N SER A 44 12.86 -7.63 0.35
CA SER A 44 13.86 -8.60 0.77
C SER A 44 14.51 -8.11 2.04
N GLN A 45 14.47 -8.91 3.11
CA GLN A 45 15.03 -8.58 4.41
C GLN A 45 15.67 -9.79 5.09
N ASP A 46 16.49 -9.53 6.10
CA ASP A 46 17.06 -10.57 6.95
C ASP A 46 15.99 -11.25 7.83
N ALA A 47 16.39 -12.36 8.47
CA ALA A 47 15.48 -13.19 9.26
C ALA A 47 14.97 -12.51 10.55
N GLU A 48 15.69 -11.57 11.13
CA GLU A 48 15.24 -10.83 12.31
C GLU A 48 14.18 -9.81 11.90
N THR A 49 14.46 -9.01 10.87
CA THR A 49 13.52 -8.05 10.28
C THR A 49 12.23 -8.72 9.83
N ALA A 50 12.32 -9.88 9.18
CA ALA A 50 11.16 -10.67 8.76
C ALA A 50 10.25 -11.06 9.94
N ARG A 51 10.81 -11.36 11.12
CA ARG A 51 10.01 -11.72 12.32
C ARG A 51 9.25 -10.52 12.85
N TYR A 52 9.87 -9.35 12.93
CA TYR A 52 9.19 -8.13 13.35
C TYR A 52 8.06 -7.76 12.39
N CYS A 53 8.32 -7.82 11.07
CA CYS A 53 7.32 -7.48 10.07
C CYS A 53 6.15 -8.46 10.00
N ALA A 54 6.40 -9.77 10.16
CA ALA A 54 5.32 -10.75 10.24
C ALA A 54 4.45 -10.53 11.50
N ALA A 55 5.06 -10.20 12.64
CA ALA A 55 4.33 -9.86 13.86
C ALA A 55 3.49 -8.58 13.68
N LEU A 56 4.06 -7.55 13.04
CA LEU A 56 3.35 -6.33 12.71
C LEU A 56 2.15 -6.63 11.82
N HIS A 57 2.36 -7.35 10.72
CA HIS A 57 1.31 -7.68 9.75
C HIS A 57 0.12 -8.41 10.38
N ALA A 58 0.36 -9.28 11.36
CA ALA A 58 -0.68 -9.98 12.11
C ALA A 58 -1.45 -9.05 13.08
N ALA A 59 -0.82 -7.99 13.58
CA ALA A 59 -1.41 -7.02 14.49
C ALA A 59 -2.08 -5.83 13.77
N LEU A 60 -1.90 -5.69 12.45
CA LEU A 60 -2.44 -4.58 11.68
C LEU A 60 -3.97 -4.53 11.75
N PRO A 61 -4.55 -3.32 11.75
CA PRO A 61 -5.98 -3.15 11.84
C PRO A 61 -6.69 -3.67 10.59
N ALA A 62 -7.87 -4.24 10.78
CA ALA A 62 -8.75 -4.66 9.70
C ALA A 62 -9.31 -3.47 8.89
N GLU A 63 -9.25 -2.26 9.45
CA GLU A 63 -9.76 -1.04 8.85
C GLU A 63 -8.93 0.16 9.28
N VAL A 64 -8.75 1.15 8.40
CA VAL A 64 -8.14 2.44 8.69
C VAL A 64 -9.14 3.52 8.30
N LEU A 65 -9.64 4.27 9.28
CA LEU A 65 -10.53 5.42 9.05
C LEU A 65 -11.74 5.13 8.14
N GLY A 66 -12.45 4.01 8.33
CA GLY A 66 -13.57 3.64 7.44
C GLY A 66 -13.17 2.80 6.23
N HIS A 67 -11.87 2.65 5.94
CA HIS A 67 -11.37 1.95 4.76
C HIS A 67 -10.91 0.53 5.11
N PRO A 68 -11.59 -0.52 4.60
CA PRO A 68 -11.27 -1.90 4.95
C PRO A 68 -9.93 -2.32 4.34
N ARG A 69 -9.22 -3.21 5.05
CA ARG A 69 -7.98 -3.82 4.59
C ARG A 69 -8.23 -4.67 3.33
N ARG A 70 -7.38 -4.48 2.33
CA ARG A 70 -7.35 -5.18 1.04
C ARG A 70 -5.89 -5.36 0.65
N ASP A 71 -5.30 -6.48 1.05
CA ASP A 71 -3.87 -6.70 0.85
C ASP A 71 -3.51 -6.77 -0.65
N PRO A 72 -2.35 -6.20 -1.03
CA PRO A 72 -1.93 -6.14 -2.42
C PRO A 72 -1.45 -7.51 -2.94
N SER A 73 -1.37 -7.62 -4.26
CA SER A 73 -0.72 -8.73 -4.95
C SER A 73 0.79 -8.45 -5.15
N PRO A 74 1.68 -9.45 -5.04
CA PRO A 74 1.42 -10.77 -4.50
C PRO A 74 1.23 -10.73 -2.97
N ALA A 75 0.44 -11.65 -2.42
CA ALA A 75 0.21 -11.74 -0.98
C ALA A 75 1.53 -11.97 -0.23
N SER A 76 1.77 -11.18 0.82
CA SER A 76 3.01 -11.20 1.59
C SER A 76 2.76 -10.82 3.05
N PRO A 77 3.45 -11.44 4.02
CA PRO A 77 3.38 -11.05 5.42
C PRO A 77 4.11 -9.73 5.74
N TYR A 78 4.56 -8.99 4.71
CA TYR A 78 5.33 -7.75 4.85
C TYR A 78 4.67 -6.55 4.18
N THR A 79 3.59 -6.78 3.45
CA THR A 79 2.81 -5.73 2.77
C THR A 79 1.35 -5.81 3.19
N ALA A 80 0.69 -4.65 3.27
CA ALA A 80 -0.73 -4.54 3.53
C ALA A 80 -1.25 -3.28 2.82
N ALA A 81 -2.55 -3.24 2.51
CA ALA A 81 -3.16 -2.05 1.96
C ALA A 81 -4.60 -1.89 2.43
N TRP A 82 -5.12 -0.66 2.33
CA TRP A 82 -6.49 -0.31 2.72
C TRP A 82 -7.20 0.37 1.56
N GLY A 83 -8.49 0.08 1.43
CA GLY A 83 -9.36 0.50 0.33
C GLY A 83 -9.73 1.98 0.34
N SER A 84 -8.83 2.89 0.71
CA SER A 84 -8.93 4.30 0.35
C SER A 84 -8.90 4.44 -1.18
N SER A 85 -9.33 5.59 -1.70
CA SER A 85 -9.35 5.83 -3.15
C SER A 85 -8.67 7.17 -3.45
N PRO A 86 -7.38 7.16 -3.82
CA PRO A 86 -6.54 6.00 -4.12
C PRO A 86 -6.10 5.21 -2.87
N ARG A 87 -5.70 3.94 -3.06
CA ARG A 87 -5.41 3.02 -1.93
C ARG A 87 -4.15 3.41 -1.15
N THR A 88 -4.17 3.15 0.14
CA THR A 88 -3.02 3.36 1.03
C THR A 88 -2.27 2.05 1.18
N VAL A 89 -0.94 2.08 1.04
CA VAL A 89 -0.09 0.88 1.10
C VAL A 89 0.89 1.01 2.25
N MET A 90 1.06 -0.06 3.02
CA MET A 90 2.10 -0.19 4.03
C MET A 90 3.06 -1.34 3.67
N THR A 91 4.35 -1.06 3.75
CA THR A 91 5.43 -2.03 3.53
C THR A 91 6.35 -2.03 4.75
N CYS A 92 6.63 -3.19 5.33
CA CYS A 92 7.57 -3.35 6.44
C CYS A 92 8.83 -4.08 5.98
N GLY A 93 9.99 -3.64 6.47
CA GLY A 93 11.26 -4.32 6.20
C GLY A 93 11.93 -3.87 4.90
N ALA A 94 11.48 -2.76 4.32
CA ALA A 94 12.20 -2.12 3.23
C ALA A 94 13.58 -1.63 3.70
N ASP A 95 14.53 -1.51 2.77
CA ASP A 95 15.79 -0.82 3.00
C ASP A 95 15.54 0.58 3.57
N ARG A 96 16.50 1.09 4.36
CA ARG A 96 16.41 2.44 4.95
C ARG A 96 16.11 3.46 3.85
N PRO A 97 14.93 4.11 3.86
CA PRO A 97 14.59 5.07 2.81
C PRO A 97 15.49 6.30 2.86
N ASP A 98 15.87 6.83 1.69
CA ASP A 98 16.77 7.99 1.58
C ASP A 98 16.24 9.23 2.31
N LEU A 99 14.92 9.37 2.44
CA LEU A 99 14.28 10.45 3.21
C LEU A 99 14.72 10.49 4.68
N LEU A 100 15.20 9.36 5.23
CA LEU A 100 15.73 9.27 6.59
C LEU A 100 17.22 9.63 6.69
N ASN A 101 17.86 9.95 5.58
CA ASN A 101 19.25 10.42 5.53
C ASN A 101 19.36 11.95 5.52
N ASP A 102 18.24 12.66 5.32
CA ASP A 102 18.18 14.11 5.43
C ASP A 102 18.37 14.54 6.90
N THR A 103 19.25 15.53 7.12
CA THR A 103 19.52 16.11 8.44
C THR A 103 18.38 17.01 8.92
N ASP A 104 17.63 17.61 7.99
CA ASP A 104 16.49 18.47 8.29
C ASP A 104 15.24 17.62 8.45
N ARG A 105 15.27 16.67 9.40
CA ARG A 105 14.25 15.63 9.54
C ARG A 105 12.83 16.24 9.59
N LYS A 106 12.08 16.03 8.51
CA LYS A 106 10.68 16.48 8.39
C LYS A 106 9.77 15.31 8.65
N GLY A 107 8.82 15.47 9.56
CA GLY A 107 7.71 14.53 9.72
C GLY A 107 7.12 14.56 11.13
N PRO A 108 5.86 14.12 11.27
CA PRO A 108 5.15 14.19 12.55
C PRO A 108 5.60 13.08 13.51
N CYS A 109 5.52 13.38 14.80
CA CYS A 109 5.40 12.35 15.85
C CYS A 109 3.91 12.09 16.02
N VAL A 110 3.46 10.85 15.80
CA VAL A 110 2.05 10.45 15.89
C VAL A 110 1.95 9.26 16.83
N ASP A 111 1.24 9.44 17.94
CA ASP A 111 1.09 8.43 19.00
C ASP A 111 2.44 7.79 19.36
N GLU A 112 3.41 8.66 19.67
CA GLU A 112 4.80 8.32 20.04
C GLU A 112 5.65 7.68 18.92
N VAL A 113 5.11 7.44 17.73
CA VAL A 113 5.87 6.96 16.58
C VAL A 113 6.40 8.14 15.77
N GLY A 114 7.72 8.25 15.68
CA GLY A 114 8.39 9.25 14.84
C GLY A 114 8.42 8.84 13.36
N TRP A 115 7.93 9.73 12.50
CA TRP A 115 7.90 9.53 11.05
C TRP A 115 8.84 10.50 10.33
N GLY A 116 9.57 10.02 9.34
CA GLY A 116 10.10 10.85 8.27
C GLY A 116 9.06 11.00 7.16
N LEU A 117 9.08 12.11 6.45
CA LEU A 117 8.11 12.49 5.42
C LEU A 117 8.80 12.98 4.15
N THR A 118 8.32 12.50 3.00
CA THR A 118 8.61 13.09 1.69
C THR A 118 7.34 13.09 0.83
N GLU A 119 7.24 14.06 -0.09
CA GLU A 119 6.23 14.02 -1.16
C GLU A 119 6.53 12.89 -2.14
N ASP A 120 5.49 12.31 -2.74
CA ASP A 120 5.61 11.24 -3.75
C ASP A 120 5.75 11.78 -5.20
N GLY A 121 5.71 13.11 -5.38
CA GLY A 121 5.75 13.79 -6.68
C GLY A 121 4.42 13.83 -7.45
N ALA A 122 3.36 13.23 -6.91
CA ALA A 122 1.99 13.21 -7.43
C ALA A 122 0.98 13.86 -6.48
N GLY A 123 1.46 14.57 -5.44
CA GLY A 123 0.64 15.25 -4.43
C GLY A 123 0.24 14.37 -3.24
N GLY A 124 0.72 13.13 -3.20
CA GLY A 124 0.67 12.28 -2.02
C GLY A 124 1.97 12.33 -1.22
N TYR A 125 2.06 11.47 -0.22
CA TYR A 125 3.15 11.45 0.74
C TYR A 125 3.61 10.04 1.05
N ARG A 126 4.92 9.89 1.26
CA ARG A 126 5.55 8.70 1.78
C ARG A 126 6.07 8.98 3.18
N PHE A 127 5.62 8.18 4.13
CA PHE A 127 6.06 8.20 5.52
C PHE A 127 6.96 7.00 5.80
N ALA A 128 8.02 7.18 6.58
CA ALA A 128 8.84 6.07 7.04
C ALA A 128 9.15 6.19 8.54
N THR A 129 8.97 5.11 9.29
CA THR A 129 9.29 5.11 10.73
C THR A 129 10.78 5.31 10.96
N GLY A 130 11.13 6.16 11.92
CA GLY A 130 12.49 6.35 12.37
C GLY A 130 12.96 5.34 13.41
N MET A 131 14.29 5.15 13.51
CA MET A 131 14.95 4.56 14.69
C MET A 131 14.43 3.17 15.11
N ARG A 132 13.90 2.39 14.17
CA ARG A 132 13.34 1.05 14.40
C ARG A 132 14.19 -0.03 13.75
N LYS A 133 14.13 -1.22 14.36
CA LYS A 133 14.82 -2.42 13.84
C LYS A 133 14.32 -2.88 12.47
N ALA A 134 13.09 -2.55 12.11
CA ALA A 134 12.55 -2.67 10.76
C ALA A 134 11.93 -1.32 10.35
N TYR A 135 12.17 -0.89 9.12
CA TYR A 135 11.53 0.32 8.60
C TYR A 135 10.13 -0.01 8.10
N VAL A 136 9.13 0.72 8.60
CA VAL A 136 7.75 0.68 8.10
C VAL A 136 7.54 1.91 7.23
N VAL A 137 7.15 1.68 5.98
CA VAL A 137 6.87 2.72 5.00
C VAL A 137 5.37 2.72 4.72
N VAL A 138 4.74 3.89 4.78
CA VAL A 138 3.33 4.09 4.43
C VAL A 138 3.26 5.06 3.26
N GLU A 139 2.62 4.63 2.18
CA GLU A 139 2.33 5.46 1.01
C GLU A 139 0.87 5.90 1.06
N VAL A 140 0.66 7.22 1.15
CA VAL A 140 -0.66 7.85 1.21
C VAL A 140 -0.82 8.73 -0.04
N PRO A 141 -1.50 8.23 -1.08
CA PRO A 141 -1.71 9.00 -2.30
C PRO A 141 -2.56 10.25 -2.08
N ALA A 142 -2.43 11.21 -2.98
CA ALA A 142 -3.29 12.40 -3.02
C ALA A 142 -4.78 12.02 -2.99
N GLY A 143 -5.53 12.60 -2.06
CA GLY A 143 -6.97 12.38 -1.94
C GLY A 143 -7.39 11.07 -1.26
N ALA A 144 -6.44 10.24 -0.79
CA ALA A 144 -6.77 9.03 -0.04
C ALA A 144 -7.53 9.32 1.28
N TYR A 145 -7.20 10.44 1.93
CA TYR A 145 -7.83 10.93 3.17
C TYR A 145 -7.95 12.46 3.14
N PRO A 146 -8.80 13.07 4.00
CA PRO A 146 -8.86 14.52 4.14
C PRO A 146 -7.51 15.15 4.50
N ASN A 147 -6.76 14.56 5.43
CA ASN A 147 -5.36 14.91 5.67
C ASN A 147 -4.44 13.70 5.50
N TYR A 148 -3.27 13.92 4.90
CA TYR A 148 -2.33 12.86 4.54
C TYR A 148 -1.76 12.07 5.74
N ALA A 149 -1.77 12.65 6.94
CA ALA A 149 -1.17 12.05 8.14
C ALA A 149 -2.20 11.33 9.02
N ASP A 150 -3.50 11.50 8.76
CA ASP A 150 -4.58 10.90 9.52
C ASP A 150 -4.44 9.37 9.70
N PRO A 151 -4.03 8.56 8.69
CA PRO A 151 -3.95 7.11 8.88
C PRO A 151 -2.82 6.65 9.82
N LEU A 152 -1.82 7.49 10.10
CA LEU A 152 -0.60 7.06 10.80
C LEU A 152 -0.89 6.54 12.22
N GLY A 153 -1.80 7.21 12.95
CA GLY A 153 -2.18 6.80 14.31
C GLY A 153 -2.85 5.43 14.36
N SER A 154 -3.49 4.99 13.27
CA SER A 154 -4.09 3.65 13.19
C SER A 154 -3.04 2.53 13.18
N PHE A 155 -1.77 2.85 12.91
CA PHE A 155 -0.68 1.87 12.89
C PHE A 155 0.21 1.92 14.13
N SER A 156 0.18 3.02 14.88
CA SER A 156 1.17 3.30 15.92
C SER A 156 1.26 2.23 16.99
N ASP A 157 0.14 1.77 17.54
CA ASP A 157 0.14 0.70 18.56
C ASP A 157 0.71 -0.62 18.05
N ALA A 158 0.33 -1.04 16.83
CA ALA A 158 0.83 -2.25 16.22
C ALA A 158 2.34 -2.16 15.95
N ILE A 159 2.82 -1.00 15.48
CA ILE A 159 4.23 -0.73 15.23
C ILE A 159 5.03 -0.76 16.53
N ARG A 160 4.57 -0.07 17.58
CA ARG A 160 5.23 -0.03 18.90
C ARG A 160 5.35 -1.43 19.52
N ALA A 161 4.33 -2.25 19.38
CA ALA A 161 4.31 -3.61 19.91
C ALA A 161 5.21 -4.57 19.12
N ALA A 162 5.23 -4.48 17.80
CA ALA A 162 5.86 -5.48 16.94
C ALA A 162 7.28 -5.12 16.47
N VAL A 163 7.61 -3.82 16.40
CA VAL A 163 8.86 -3.35 15.79
C VAL A 163 9.64 -2.48 16.78
N PRO A 164 10.58 -3.07 17.53
CA PRO A 164 11.34 -2.36 18.55
C PRO A 164 12.20 -1.23 17.99
N ARG A 165 12.53 -0.27 18.85
CA ARG A 165 13.56 0.73 18.58
C ARG A 165 14.96 0.10 18.53
N ILE A 166 15.85 0.75 17.79
CA ILE A 166 17.27 0.32 17.68
C ILE A 166 18.02 0.53 19.01
N ASP A 167 17.68 1.58 19.74
CA ASP A 167 18.30 1.93 21.04
C ASP A 167 17.72 1.16 22.23
N GLY A 168 16.65 0.37 22.02
CA GLY A 168 15.98 -0.40 23.07
C GLY A 168 15.16 0.44 24.06
N THR A 169 14.99 1.73 23.80
CA THR A 169 14.14 2.62 24.61
C THR A 169 12.66 2.45 24.26
N ALA A 170 11.79 2.99 25.10
CA ALA A 170 10.38 3.14 24.74
C ALA A 170 10.24 4.27 23.72
N ASP A 171 9.17 4.22 22.92
CA ASP A 171 8.75 5.34 22.11
C ASP A 171 8.20 6.43 23.05
N SER A 172 9.05 7.29 23.59
CA SER A 172 8.66 8.48 24.37
C SER A 172 9.39 9.73 23.89
N ASP A 173 10.58 9.54 23.33
CA ASP A 173 11.52 10.64 23.07
C ASP A 173 11.11 11.55 21.90
N CYS A 174 10.13 11.19 21.05
CA CYS A 174 9.68 12.11 19.99
C CYS A 174 8.74 13.23 20.47
N LEU A 175 8.33 13.21 21.75
CA LEU A 175 7.58 14.27 22.40
C LEU A 175 8.47 15.26 23.16
N ASP A 176 9.70 14.86 23.52
CA ASP A 176 10.58 15.68 24.36
C ASP A 176 11.20 16.87 23.61
N ASP A 177 11.32 16.77 22.27
CA ASP A 177 11.82 17.84 21.40
C ASP A 177 10.74 18.88 21.00
N ALA A 178 9.49 18.72 21.47
CA ALA A 178 8.38 19.63 21.18
C ALA A 178 8.21 20.78 22.20
N SER A 179 9.20 20.99 23.08
CA SER A 179 9.18 22.00 24.15
C SER A 179 9.85 23.32 23.75
#